data_AF-A0A1B6I7X7-F1
#
_entry.id   AF-A0A1B6I7X7-F1
#
_cell.length_a   1.000
_cell.length_b   1.000
_cell.length_c   1.000
_cell.angle_alpha   90.00
_cell.angle_beta   90.00
_cell.angle_gamma   90.00
#
_symmetry.space_group_name_H-M   'P 1'
#
loop_
_entity.id
_entity.type
_entity.pdbx_description
1 polymer ?
#
loop_
_entity_poly.entity_id
_entity_poly.type
_entity_poly.pdbx_seq_one_letter_code
_entity_poly.pdbx_strand_id
1 'polypeptide(L)'
;MSDPINLSRFEKSLGLLTTRFVSLLQKAPDGLLDLKSAADDLAVKQKRRIYDITNVLEGIGLIEKKNKNVIQWKGTITSNGKNKDLPGTLGSLKLELSNLKKYERTLLTPLYVSLQSAFVL
;
A
#
# COMPACT_ATOMS: atom_id res chain seq x y z
N MET A 1 39.88 -0.49 -13.33
CA MET A 1 40.11 -0.28 -11.89
C MET A 1 39.01 0.62 -11.36
N SER A 2 38.18 0.15 -10.43
CA SER A 2 37.22 0.98 -9.69
C SER A 2 37.91 1.53 -8.44
N ASP A 3 37.90 2.85 -8.26
CA ASP A 3 38.56 3.49 -7.12
C ASP A 3 37.90 3.07 -5.79
N PRO A 4 38.67 2.59 -4.79
CA PRO A 4 38.14 2.12 -3.50
C PRO A 4 37.38 3.21 -2.72
N ILE A 5 37.63 4.48 -3.02
CA ILE A 5 36.94 5.64 -2.42
C ILE A 5 35.47 5.71 -2.88
N ASN A 6 35.16 5.36 -4.14
CA ASN A 6 33.81 5.42 -4.68
C ASN A 6 32.89 4.32 -4.10
N LEU A 7 33.43 3.13 -3.84
CA LEU A 7 32.71 2.03 -3.18
C LEU A 7 32.30 2.41 -1.75
N SER A 8 33.22 2.96 -0.96
CA SER A 8 32.96 3.39 0.44
C SER A 8 31.86 4.46 0.54
N ARG A 9 31.75 5.35 -0.45
CA ARG A 9 30.69 6.36 -0.51
C ARG A 9 29.34 5.74 -0.86
N PHE A 10 29.32 4.80 -1.81
CA PHE A 10 28.09 4.14 -2.24
C PHE A 10 27.47 3.27 -1.14
N GLU A 11 28.29 2.54 -0.38
CA GLU A 11 27.84 1.70 0.75
C GLU A 11 27.13 2.48 1.86
N LYS A 12 27.40 3.78 1.97
CA LYS A 12 26.80 4.70 2.95
C LYS A 12 25.74 5.60 2.33
N SER A 13 25.41 5.38 1.05
CA SER A 13 24.45 6.22 0.35
C SER A 13 23.05 6.06 0.95
N LEU A 14 22.30 7.17 0.96
CA LEU A 14 20.91 7.14 1.42
C LEU A 14 20.07 6.18 0.58
N GLY A 15 20.33 6.09 -0.73
CA GLY A 15 19.63 5.17 -1.63
C GLY A 15 19.76 3.70 -1.20
N LEU A 16 20.99 3.23 -0.92
CA LEU A 16 21.22 1.86 -0.46
C LEU A 16 20.55 1.59 0.90
N LEU A 17 20.64 2.56 1.83
CA LEU A 17 19.96 2.47 3.12
C LEU A 17 18.45 2.38 2.94
N THR A 18 17.85 3.21 2.07
CA THR A 18 16.42 3.16 1.76
C THR A 18 16.01 1.80 1.22
N THR A 19 16.76 1.22 0.28
CA THR A 19 16.46 -0.11 -0.28
C THR A 19 16.44 -1.19 0.80
N ARG A 20 17.43 -1.18 1.71
CA ARG A 20 17.49 -2.11 2.84
C ARG A 20 16.35 -1.88 3.84
N PHE A 21 16.06 -0.63 4.16
CA PHE A 21 14.97 -0.24 5.05
C PHE A 21 13.61 -0.72 4.54
N VAL A 22 13.32 -0.50 3.26
CA VAL A 22 12.07 -0.97 2.63
C VAL A 22 12.00 -2.50 2.64
N SER A 23 13.13 -3.19 2.42
CA SER A 23 13.17 -4.66 2.49
C SER A 23 12.82 -5.19 3.88
N LEU A 24 13.28 -4.51 4.95
CA LEU A 24 12.90 -4.85 6.33
C LEU A 24 11.41 -4.58 6.58
N LEU A 25 10.92 -3.44 6.12
CA LEU A 25 9.54 -3.02 6.26
C LEU A 25 8.55 -3.99 5.58
N GLN A 26 8.90 -4.52 4.41
CA GLN A 26 8.11 -5.51 3.68
C GLN A 26 8.11 -6.89 4.33
N LYS A 27 9.19 -7.25 5.03
CA LYS A 27 9.32 -8.52 5.78
C LYS A 27 8.71 -8.45 7.18
N ALA A 28 8.45 -7.24 7.67
CA ALA A 28 7.95 -7.02 9.01
C ALA A 28 6.54 -7.61 9.18
N PRO A 29 6.27 -8.34 10.27
CA PRO A 29 4.95 -8.91 10.52
C PRO A 29 3.93 -7.77 10.66
N ASP A 30 2.77 -7.95 10.03
CA ASP A 30 1.67 -6.97 9.99
C ASP A 30 2.05 -5.57 9.47
N GLY A 31 3.20 -5.47 8.79
CA GLY A 31 3.75 -4.21 8.31
C GLY A 31 4.25 -3.30 9.42
N LEU A 32 4.48 -3.82 10.64
CA LEU A 32 4.96 -3.04 11.80
C LEU A 32 6.46 -3.19 11.95
N LEU A 33 7.21 -2.11 11.75
CA LEU A 33 8.67 -2.10 11.85
C LEU A 33 9.14 -1.34 13.09
N ASP A 34 9.96 -1.98 13.93
CA ASP A 34 10.68 -1.33 15.02
C ASP A 34 11.93 -0.62 14.48
N LEU A 35 11.99 0.69 14.70
CA LEU A 35 13.05 1.58 14.23
C LEU A 35 14.39 1.35 14.93
N LYS A 36 14.42 0.83 16.16
CA LYS A 36 15.67 0.46 16.84
C LYS A 36 16.27 -0.78 16.19
N SER A 37 15.45 -1.82 16.01
CA SER A 37 15.88 -3.05 15.33
C SER A 37 16.35 -2.75 13.91
N ALA A 38 15.60 -1.93 13.17
CA ALA A 38 16.00 -1.51 11.83
C ALA A 38 17.32 -0.71 11.85
N ALA A 39 17.53 0.19 12.82
CA ALA A 39 18.78 0.94 12.91
C ALA A 39 20.00 0.02 13.11
N ASP A 40 19.84 -1.04 13.91
CA ASP A 40 20.87 -2.04 14.16
C ASP A 40 21.15 -2.88 12.88
N ASP A 41 20.09 -3.35 12.19
CA ASP A 41 20.20 -4.15 10.96
C ASP A 41 20.77 -3.38 9.77
N LEU A 42 20.43 -2.09 9.66
CA LEU A 42 21.02 -1.23 8.63
C LEU A 42 22.48 -0.84 8.95
N ALA A 43 23.03 -1.29 10.08
CA ALA A 43 24.38 -0.97 10.57
C ALA A 43 24.68 0.54 10.55
N VAL A 44 23.64 1.35 10.74
CA VAL A 44 23.76 2.81 10.61
C VAL A 44 24.37 3.34 11.89
N LYS A 45 25.69 3.60 11.86
CA LYS A 45 26.37 4.33 12.95
C LYS A 45 25.73 5.68 13.26
N GLN A 46 24.92 6.22 12.35
CA GLN A 46 24.25 7.53 12.45
C GLN A 46 22.72 7.40 12.42
N LYS A 47 22.08 7.47 13.59
CA LYS A 47 20.61 7.48 13.74
C LYS A 47 19.90 8.57 12.91
N ARG A 48 20.63 9.58 12.43
CA ARG A 48 20.09 10.65 11.58
C ARG A 48 19.50 10.14 10.26
N ARG A 49 20.04 9.07 9.64
CA ARG A 49 19.57 8.60 8.32
C ARG A 49 18.19 7.97 8.36
N ILE A 50 17.81 7.36 9.48
CA ILE A 50 16.47 6.80 9.66
C ILE A 50 15.42 7.89 9.50
N TYR A 51 15.64 9.08 10.07
CA TYR A 51 14.70 10.20 9.92
C TYR A 51 14.60 10.72 8.50
N ASP A 52 15.71 10.74 7.74
CA ASP A 52 15.63 11.12 6.32
C ASP A 52 14.70 10.19 5.55
N ILE A 53 14.82 8.89 5.80
CA ILE A 53 13.98 7.87 5.14
C ILE A 53 12.53 7.98 5.63
N THR A 54 12.30 8.01 6.95
CA THR A 54 10.95 8.02 7.49
C THR A 54 10.20 9.29 7.14
N ASN A 55 10.84 10.46 7.17
CA ASN A 55 10.16 11.73 6.85
C ASN A 55 9.70 11.78 5.39
N VAL A 56 10.51 11.24 4.47
CA VAL A 56 10.13 11.17 3.05
C VAL A 56 8.98 10.17 2.86
N LEU A 57 9.09 8.96 3.43
CA LEU A 57 8.05 7.95 3.30
C LEU A 57 6.73 8.36 3.98
N GLU A 58 6.80 9.06 5.10
CA GLU A 58 5.64 9.65 5.80
C GLU A 58 5.06 10.81 5.01
N GLY A 59 5.89 11.68 4.45
CA GLY A 59 5.46 12.79 3.58
C GLY A 59 4.76 12.32 2.30
N ILE A 60 5.12 11.16 1.76
CA ILE A 60 4.43 10.51 0.63
C ILE A 60 3.18 9.75 1.11
N GLY A 61 3.07 9.43 2.40
CA GLY A 61 1.95 8.67 2.97
C GLY A 61 2.08 7.14 2.82
N LEU A 62 3.28 6.62 2.55
CA LEU A 62 3.54 5.16 2.47
C LEU A 62 3.71 4.51 3.84
N ILE A 63 4.00 5.30 4.87
CA ILE A 63 4.09 4.86 6.25
C ILE A 63 3.33 5.80 7.17
N GLU A 64 2.99 5.30 8.35
CA GLU A 64 2.54 6.13 9.47
C GLU A 64 3.25 5.75 10.76
N LYS A 65 3.33 6.70 11.68
CA LYS A 65 3.88 6.47 13.00
C LYS A 65 2.83 5.86 13.92
N LYS A 66 3.10 4.68 14.47
CA LYS A 66 2.25 4.07 15.52
C LYS A 66 2.64 4.51 16.91
N ASN A 67 3.94 4.55 17.18
CA ASN A 67 4.48 5.08 18.42
C ASN A 67 5.91 5.61 18.20
N LYS A 68 6.60 6.02 19.27
CA LYS A 68 7.93 6.63 19.16
C LYS A 68 8.95 5.77 18.39
N ASN A 69 8.87 4.44 18.50
CA ASN A 69 9.85 3.52 17.91
C ASN A 69 9.26 2.60 16.85
N VAL A 70 7.96 2.67 16.56
CA VAL A 70 7.28 1.76 15.63
C VAL A 70 6.55 2.54 14.54
N ILE A 71 6.78 2.15 13.30
CA ILE A 71 6.07 2.63 12.12
C ILE A 71 5.27 1.50 11.48
N GLN A 72 4.17 1.84 10.81
CA GLN A 72 3.37 0.91 10.03
C GLN A 72 3.48 1.22 8.54
N TRP A 73 3.68 0.19 7.74
CA TRP A 73 3.58 0.22 6.29
C TRP A 73 2.11 0.37 5.86
N LYS A 74 1.82 1.44 5.14
CA LYS A 74 0.51 1.71 4.51
C LYS A 74 0.48 1.34 3.04
N GLY A 75 1.65 1.11 2.43
CA GLY A 75 1.73 0.74 1.03
C GLY A 75 0.91 -0.52 0.75
N THR A 76 0.01 -0.42 -0.22
CA THR A 76 -0.94 -1.45 -0.64
C THR A 76 -0.29 -2.71 -1.23
N ILE A 77 1.03 -2.75 -1.27
CA ILE A 77 1.83 -3.86 -1.79
C ILE A 77 2.39 -4.63 -0.60
N THR A 78 1.53 -5.46 -0.01
CA THR A 78 2.02 -6.67 0.62
C THR A 78 2.60 -7.53 -0.50
N SER A 79 3.74 -8.19 -0.28
CA SER A 79 4.39 -9.08 -1.26
C SER A 79 3.51 -10.24 -1.74
N ASN A 80 2.26 -10.34 -1.28
CA ASN A 80 1.27 -11.33 -1.67
C ASN A 80 0.05 -10.75 -2.39
N GLY A 81 0.07 -9.47 -2.80
CA GLY A 81 -1.01 -8.86 -3.60
C GLY A 81 -2.37 -8.79 -2.88
N LYS A 82 -2.41 -9.00 -1.56
CA LYS A 82 -3.63 -8.90 -0.76
C LYS A 82 -3.53 -7.67 0.11
N ASN A 83 -4.16 -6.58 -0.32
CA ASN A 83 -4.60 -5.57 0.63
C ASN A 83 -5.57 -6.26 1.59
N LYS A 84 -5.35 -6.11 2.89
CA LYS A 84 -6.22 -6.71 3.90
C LYS A 84 -7.66 -6.17 3.80
N ASP A 85 -7.83 -4.97 3.23
CA ASP A 85 -9.11 -4.26 3.10
C ASP A 85 -9.78 -4.39 1.70
N LEU A 86 -9.05 -4.82 0.66
CA LEU A 86 -9.62 -5.01 -0.68
C LEU A 86 -10.68 -6.13 -0.76
N PRO A 87 -10.50 -7.32 -0.14
CA PRO A 87 -11.46 -8.42 -0.28
C PRO A 87 -12.83 -8.06 0.30
N GLY A 88 -12.87 -7.40 1.45
CA GLY A 88 -14.10 -6.94 2.10
C GLY A 88 -14.80 -5.86 1.26
N THR A 89 -14.05 -4.86 0.82
CA THR A 89 -14.55 -3.76 -0.01
C THR A 89 -15.04 -4.26 -1.37
N LEU A 90 -14.36 -5.23 -1.99
CA LEU A 90 -14.78 -5.83 -3.26
C LEU A 90 -16.08 -6.64 -3.10
N GLY A 91 -16.25 -7.32 -1.95
CA GLY A 91 -17.46 -8.05 -1.62
C GLY A 91 -18.68 -7.14 -1.49
N SER A 92 -18.55 -6.05 -0.73
CA SER A 92 -19.63 -5.07 -0.57
C SER A 92 -19.98 -4.36 -1.88
N LEU A 93 -18.97 -3.94 -2.65
CA LEU A 93 -19.18 -3.32 -3.97
C LEU A 93 -19.86 -4.27 -4.97
N LYS A 94 -19.50 -5.57 -4.97
CA LYS A 94 -20.18 -6.58 -5.79
C LYS A 94 -21.65 -6.75 -5.39
N LEU A 95 -21.94 -6.73 -4.10
CA LEU A 95 -23.31 -6.82 -3.59
C LEU A 95 -24.13 -5.61 -4.03
N GLU A 96 -23.58 -4.41 -3.87
CA GLU A 96 -24.21 -3.16 -4.31
C GLU A 96 -24.50 -3.19 -5.82
N LEU A 97 -23.52 -3.55 -6.66
CA LEU A 97 -23.71 -3.74 -8.09
C LEU A 97 -24.85 -4.71 -8.43
N SER A 98 -24.95 -5.82 -7.69
CA SER A 98 -26.00 -6.81 -7.90
C SER A 98 -27.39 -6.28 -7.52
N ASN A 99 -27.48 -5.45 -6.47
CA ASN A 99 -28.72 -4.81 -6.07
C ASN A 99 -29.16 -3.73 -7.07
N LEU A 100 -28.24 -2.86 -7.51
CA LEU A 100 -28.54 -1.86 -8.53
C LEU A 100 -29.03 -2.51 -9.84
N LYS A 101 -28.41 -3.60 -10.29
CA LYS A 101 -28.89 -4.36 -11.46
C LYS A 101 -30.30 -4.91 -11.30
N LYS A 102 -30.69 -5.31 -10.08
CA LYS A 102 -32.07 -5.77 -9.79
C LYS A 102 -33.04 -4.60 -9.87
N TYR A 103 -32.71 -3.46 -9.27
CA TYR A 103 -33.55 -2.25 -9.34
C TYR A 103 -33.74 -1.79 -10.79
N GLU A 104 -32.66 -1.73 -11.56
CA GLU A 104 -32.72 -1.38 -12.97
C GLU A 104 -33.63 -2.37 -13.73
N ARG A 105 -33.50 -3.68 -13.49
CA ARG A 105 -34.37 -4.67 -14.12
C ARG A 105 -35.84 -4.47 -13.72
N THR A 106 -36.15 -4.26 -12.44
CA THR A 106 -37.53 -4.05 -11.96
C THR A 106 -38.16 -2.78 -12.53
N LEU A 107 -37.38 -1.71 -12.72
CA LEU A 107 -37.88 -0.44 -13.25
C LEU A 107 -37.98 -0.44 -14.78
N LEU A 108 -37.02 -1.04 -15.48
CA LEU A 108 -36.95 -1.01 -16.94
C LEU A 108 -37.75 -2.12 -17.63
N THR A 109 -37.91 -3.30 -17.02
CA THR A 109 -38.67 -4.39 -17.68
C THR A 109 -40.14 -4.05 -17.95
N PRO A 110 -40.90 -3.43 -17.02
CA PRO A 110 -42.29 -3.06 -17.29
C PRO A 110 -42.42 -1.97 -18.34
N LEU A 111 -41.52 -0.98 -18.32
CA LEU A 111 -41.49 0.10 -19.31
C LEU A 111 -41.15 -0.43 -20.71
N TYR A 112 -40.16 -1.31 -20.82
CA TYR A 112 -39.77 -1.93 -22.08
C TYR A 112 -40.88 -2.82 -22.65
N VAL A 113 -41.50 -3.66 -21.82
CA VAL A 113 -42.65 -4.49 -22.23
C VAL A 113 -43.84 -3.61 -22.65
N SER A 114 -44.13 -2.53 -21.93
CA SER A 114 -45.21 -1.61 -22.27
C SER A 114 -44.96 -0.89 -23.60
N LEU A 115 -43.73 -0.44 -23.86
CA LEU A 115 -43.37 0.22 -25.13
C LEU A 115 -43.44 -0.74 -26.31
N GLN A 116 -43.07 -2.01 -26.11
CA GLN A 116 -43.13 -3.03 -27.16
C GLN A 116 -44.55 -3.50 -27.44
N SER A 117 -45.41 -3.52 -26.41
CA SER A 117 -46.86 -3.81 -26.55
C SER A 117 -47.60 -2.68 -27.28
N ALA A 118 -47.21 -1.42 -27.03
CA ALA A 118 -47.81 -0.24 -27.65
C ALA A 118 -47.45 -0.07 -29.15
N PHE A 119 -46.44 -0.78 -29.65
CA PHE A 119 -46.04 -0.77 -31.06
C PHE A 119 -46.66 -1.91 -31.90
N VAL A 120 -47.46 -2.79 -31.27
CA VAL A 120 -48.09 -3.95 -31.92
C VAL A 120 -49.62 -3.75 -32.12
N LEU A 121 -50.14 -2.56 -31.82
CA LEU A 121 -51.50 -2.12 -32.17
C LEU A 121 -51.42 -0.92 -33.13
#